data_AF-A0A1D8A1L5-F1
#
_entry.id   AF-A0A1D8A1L5-F1
#
_cell.length_a   1.000
_cell.length_b   1.000
_cell.length_c   1.000
_cell.angle_alpha   90.00
_cell.angle_beta   90.00
_cell.angle_gamma   90.00
#
_symmetry.space_group_name_H-M   'P 1'
#
loop_
_entity.id
_entity.type
_entity.pdbx_description
1 polymer ?
#
loop_
_entity_poly.entity_id
_entity_poly.type
_entity_poly.pdbx_seq_one_letter_code
_entity_poly.pdbx_strand_id
1 'polypeptide(L)'
;MLNGNSRDVGLGAAAGLGALSLANARVEATKLRLKVQSGIAPIEERDREEAEKLAAAQAALIAETTFKEVAEAHIDANEESWRNPKHRQQWRKTMADYVYPKIGDQSVADVDTPHVLSILESIW
;
A
#
# COMPACT_ATOMS: atom_id res chain seq x y z
N MET A 1 21.05 23.18 16.08
CA MET A 1 19.69 23.74 16.11
C MET A 1 19.32 24.13 14.71
N LEU A 2 18.09 23.84 14.29
CA LEU A 2 17.56 24.23 12.98
C LEU A 2 16.40 25.22 13.25
N ASN A 3 16.43 26.41 12.65
CA ASN A 3 15.39 27.44 12.85
C ASN A 3 15.08 27.75 14.34
N GLY A 4 16.10 27.76 15.21
CA GLY A 4 15.94 27.99 16.65
C GLY A 4 15.36 26.83 17.44
N ASN A 5 15.02 25.71 16.80
CA ASN A 5 14.49 24.52 17.46
C ASN A 5 15.57 23.42 17.59
N SER A 6 15.57 22.72 18.73
CA SER A 6 16.39 21.55 18.96
C SER A 6 15.49 20.33 19.09
N ARG A 7 15.81 19.26 18.37
CA ARG A 7 15.09 18.00 18.42
C ARG A 7 16.09 16.89 18.67
N ASP A 8 15.73 15.99 19.58
CA ASP A 8 16.54 14.81 19.88
C ASP A 8 16.22 13.69 18.88
N VAL A 9 17.25 12.93 18.51
CA VAL A 9 17.14 11.79 17.58
C VAL A 9 17.76 10.57 18.25
N GLY A 10 16.99 9.49 18.34
CA GLY A 10 17.49 8.19 18.77
C GLY A 10 18.37 7.56 17.68
N LEU A 11 19.56 7.05 18.06
CA LEU A 11 20.50 6.41 17.13
C LEU A 11 20.37 4.87 17.09
N GLY A 12 19.50 4.29 17.93
CA GLY A 12 19.29 2.85 18.04
C GLY A 12 19.66 2.29 19.41
N ALA A 13 19.59 0.97 19.54
CA ALA A 13 19.85 0.26 20.79
C ALA A 13 21.35 0.19 21.12
N ALA A 14 21.70 0.30 22.41
CA ALA A 14 23.06 0.18 22.90
C ALA A 14 23.49 -1.27 23.20
N ALA A 15 22.56 -2.23 23.17
CA ALA A 15 22.79 -3.64 23.44
C ALA A 15 21.77 -4.53 22.70
N GLY A 16 22.10 -5.81 22.52
CA GLY A 16 21.24 -6.79 21.83
C GLY A 16 21.57 -7.00 20.34
N LEU A 17 20.73 -7.79 19.67
CA LEU A 17 20.87 -8.06 18.23
C LEU A 17 20.60 -6.75 17.47
N GLY A 18 21.61 -6.23 16.77
CA GLY A 18 21.53 -4.94 16.08
C GLY A 18 21.98 -3.72 16.91
N ALA A 19 22.68 -3.93 18.03
CA ALA A 19 23.24 -2.85 18.83
C ALA A 19 24.27 -2.01 18.05
N LEU A 20 24.22 -0.70 18.24
CA LEU A 20 25.18 0.22 17.65
C LEU A 20 26.39 0.39 18.58
N SER A 21 27.60 0.16 18.06
CA SER A 21 28.82 0.42 18.83
C SER A 21 28.97 1.91 19.13
N LEU A 22 29.66 2.25 20.22
CA LEU A 22 29.91 3.65 20.58
C LEU A 22 30.66 4.42 19.47
N ALA A 23 31.58 3.74 18.78
CA ALA A 23 32.31 4.32 17.65
C ALA A 23 31.36 4.69 16.51
N ASN A 24 30.46 3.78 16.13
CA ASN A 24 29.48 4.02 15.07
C ASN A 24 28.45 5.08 15.48
N ALA A 25 28.00 5.09 16.74
CA ALA A 25 27.10 6.11 17.25
C ALA A 25 27.68 7.53 17.14
N ARG A 26 28.99 7.70 17.41
CA ARG A 26 29.66 9.00 17.22
C ARG A 26 29.70 9.43 15.76
N VAL A 27 29.96 8.48 14.85
CA VAL A 27 29.95 8.74 13.40
C VAL A 27 28.55 9.18 12.94
N GLU A 28 27.50 8.45 13.32
CA GLU A 28 26.12 8.81 12.97
C GLU A 28 25.68 10.16 13.57
N ALA A 29 26.05 10.43 14.82
CA ALA A 29 25.79 11.73 15.44
C ALA A 29 26.44 12.89 14.65
N THR A 30 27.68 12.70 14.17
CA THR A 30 28.35 13.70 13.33
C THR A 30 27.63 13.88 11.99
N LYS A 31 27.18 12.80 11.33
CA LYS A 31 26.41 12.89 10.09
C LYS A 31 25.10 13.68 10.27
N LEU A 32 24.35 13.41 11.34
CA LEU A 32 23.12 14.14 11.62
C LEU A 32 23.38 15.63 11.90
N ARG A 33 24.46 15.95 12.61
CA ARG A 33 24.88 17.35 12.82
C ARG A 33 25.23 18.05 11.51
N LEU A 34 25.92 17.36 10.59
CA LEU A 34 26.23 17.90 9.27
C LEU A 34 24.95 18.16 8.46
N LYS A 35 23.96 17.25 8.50
CA LYS A 35 22.65 17.47 7.86
C LYS A 35 21.93 18.70 8.40
N VAL A 36 21.93 18.88 9.73
CA VAL A 36 21.36 20.08 10.36
C VAL A 36 22.12 21.34 9.95
N GLN A 37 23.45 21.27 9.86
CA GLN A 37 24.28 22.39 9.41
C GLN A 37 23.99 22.76 7.94
N SER A 38 23.65 21.78 7.10
CA SER A 38 23.23 22.01 5.71
C SER A 38 21.75 22.40 5.57
N GLY A 39 21.04 22.70 6.66
CA GLY A 39 19.65 23.15 6.62
C GLY A 39 18.61 22.03 6.50
N ILE A 40 19.02 20.76 6.56
CA ILE A 40 18.13 19.60 6.41
C ILE A 40 17.67 19.17 7.81
N ALA A 41 16.36 19.03 8.00
CA ALA A 41 15.77 18.45 9.21
C ALA A 41 15.82 16.92 9.12
N PRO A 42 16.69 16.20 9.88
CA PRO A 42 16.88 14.77 9.66
C PRO A 42 15.67 13.91 10.04
N ILE A 43 14.85 14.38 10.99
CA ILE A 43 13.60 13.69 11.38
C ILE A 43 12.59 13.78 10.24
N GLU A 44 12.39 14.97 9.66
CA GLU A 44 11.44 15.17 8.57
C GLU A 44 11.87 14.42 7.30
N GLU A 45 13.18 14.37 7.03
CA GLU A 45 13.72 13.56 5.94
C GLU A 45 13.43 12.08 6.15
N ARG A 46 13.69 11.55 7.35
CA ARG A 46 13.35 10.17 7.71
C ARG A 46 11.85 9.90 7.57
N ASP A 47 11.02 10.76 8.13
CA ASP A 47 9.57 10.59 8.13
C ASP A 47 9.02 10.62 6.69
N ARG A 48 9.59 11.48 5.82
CA ARG A 48 9.26 11.51 4.40
C ARG A 48 9.68 10.21 3.70
N GLU A 49 10.90 9.73 3.92
CA GLU A 49 11.37 8.46 3.34
C GLU A 49 10.52 7.26 3.80
N GLU A 50 10.13 7.22 5.07
CA GLU A 50 9.23 6.19 5.61
C GLU A 50 7.84 6.28 4.97
N ALA A 51 7.30 7.48 4.82
CA ALA A 51 6.02 7.71 4.15
C ALA A 51 6.07 7.32 2.67
N GLU A 52 7.13 7.67 1.94
CA GLU A 52 7.34 7.27 0.54
C GLU A 52 7.43 5.76 0.39
N LYS A 53 8.16 5.07 1.27
CA LYS A 53 8.24 3.60 1.28
C LYS A 53 6.88 2.96 1.56
N LEU A 54 6.14 3.49 2.51
CA LEU A 54 4.80 3.00 2.84
C LEU A 54 3.84 3.20 1.67
N ALA A 55 3.88 4.37 1.03
CA ALA A 55 3.06 4.68 -0.15
C ALA A 55 3.42 3.76 -1.32
N ALA A 56 4.70 3.51 -1.58
CA ALA A 56 5.15 2.59 -2.62
C ALA A 56 4.70 1.14 -2.34
N ALA A 57 4.80 0.69 -1.09
CA ALA A 57 4.32 -0.64 -0.70
C ALA A 57 2.80 -0.77 -0.86
N GLN A 58 2.03 0.25 -0.49
CA GLN A 58 0.59 0.28 -0.71
C GLN A 58 0.23 0.28 -2.21
N ALA A 59 0.94 1.07 -3.02
CA ALA A 59 0.74 1.10 -4.46
C ALA A 59 1.05 -0.27 -5.11
N ALA A 60 2.10 -0.94 -4.67
CA ALA A 60 2.43 -2.30 -5.13
C ALA A 60 1.34 -3.29 -4.75
N LEU A 61 0.83 -3.24 -3.51
CA LEU A 61 -0.28 -4.08 -3.07
C LEU A 61 -1.53 -3.87 -3.94
N ILE A 62 -1.88 -2.60 -4.22
CA ILE A 62 -3.02 -2.26 -5.07
C ILE A 62 -2.80 -2.78 -6.49
N ALA A 63 -1.59 -2.65 -7.03
CA ALA A 63 -1.25 -3.16 -8.36
C ALA A 63 -1.37 -4.69 -8.43
N GLU A 64 -1.01 -5.41 -7.37
CA GLU A 64 -1.15 -6.87 -7.30
C GLU A 64 -2.59 -7.33 -7.02
N THR A 65 -3.44 -6.47 -6.47
CA THR A 65 -4.82 -6.82 -6.13
C THR A 65 -5.65 -6.91 -7.41
N THR A 66 -6.16 -8.10 -7.69
CA THR A 66 -6.92 -8.38 -8.91
C THR A 66 -8.39 -8.02 -8.78
N PHE A 67 -9.08 -7.77 -9.91
CA PHE A 67 -10.52 -7.53 -9.92
C PHE A 67 -11.29 -8.69 -9.27
N LYS A 68 -10.89 -9.93 -9.54
CA LYS A 68 -11.55 -11.12 -8.98
C LYS A 68 -11.49 -11.16 -7.47
N GLU A 69 -10.33 -10.89 -6.87
CA GLU A 69 -10.17 -10.87 -5.41
C GLU A 69 -11.07 -9.82 -4.77
N VAL A 70 -11.12 -8.61 -5.35
CA VAL A 70 -11.99 -7.53 -4.86
C VAL A 70 -13.46 -7.89 -5.03
N ALA A 71 -13.84 -8.49 -6.17
CA ALA A 71 -15.20 -8.89 -6.45
C ALA A 71 -15.71 -9.96 -5.47
N GLU A 72 -14.92 -11.02 -5.21
CA GLU A 72 -15.27 -12.05 -4.22
C GLU A 72 -15.37 -11.46 -2.82
N ALA A 73 -14.40 -10.64 -2.40
CA ALA A 73 -14.44 -9.97 -1.09
C ALA A 73 -15.68 -9.08 -0.94
N HIS A 74 -16.08 -8.38 -1.99
CA HIS A 74 -17.30 -7.59 -2.00
C HIS A 74 -18.55 -8.45 -1.91
N ILE A 75 -18.61 -9.56 -2.65
CA ILE A 75 -19.72 -10.51 -2.61
C ILE A 75 -19.86 -11.07 -1.20
N ASP A 76 -18.78 -11.59 -0.62
CA ASP A 76 -18.78 -12.18 0.74
C ASP A 76 -19.22 -11.17 1.80
N ALA A 77 -18.79 -9.91 1.71
CA ALA A 77 -19.16 -8.87 2.66
C ALA A 77 -20.63 -8.43 2.57
N ASN A 78 -21.27 -8.61 1.40
CA ASN A 78 -22.62 -8.06 1.14
C ASN A 78 -23.69 -9.14 0.98
N GLU A 79 -23.33 -10.39 0.72
CA GLU A 79 -24.27 -11.42 0.30
C GLU A 79 -25.37 -11.74 1.34
N GLU A 80 -25.07 -11.56 2.62
CA GLU A 80 -26.03 -11.73 3.71
C GLU A 80 -27.14 -10.67 3.70
N SER A 81 -26.82 -9.46 3.21
CA SER A 81 -27.79 -8.36 3.09
C SER A 81 -28.80 -8.56 1.94
N TRP A 82 -28.51 -9.48 1.01
CA TRP A 82 -29.34 -9.69 -0.17
C TRP A 82 -30.58 -10.51 0.16
N ARG A 83 -31.75 -9.87 0.00
CA ARG A 83 -33.07 -10.43 0.34
C ARG A 83 -33.38 -11.80 -0.26
N ASN A 84 -32.80 -12.14 -1.42
CA ASN A 84 -33.04 -13.40 -2.11
C ASN A 84 -31.77 -14.26 -2.14
N PRO A 85 -31.76 -15.42 -1.45
CA PRO A 85 -30.65 -16.37 -1.48
C PRO A 85 -30.22 -16.82 -2.87
N LYS A 86 -31.15 -16.89 -3.84
CA LYS A 86 -30.84 -17.26 -5.23
C LYS A 86 -29.96 -16.23 -5.92
N HIS A 87 -30.08 -14.95 -5.55
CA HIS A 87 -29.26 -13.90 -6.15
C HIS A 87 -27.77 -14.08 -5.79
N ARG A 88 -27.44 -14.62 -4.60
CA ARG A 88 -26.06 -14.91 -4.23
C ARG A 88 -25.35 -15.83 -5.22
N GLN A 89 -26.00 -16.95 -5.55
CA GLN A 89 -25.47 -17.91 -6.51
C GLN A 89 -25.45 -17.35 -7.93
N GLN A 90 -26.47 -16.57 -8.29
CA GLN A 90 -26.54 -15.93 -9.60
C GLN A 90 -25.38 -14.93 -9.81
N TRP A 91 -25.07 -14.11 -8.81
CA TRP A 91 -23.96 -13.15 -8.87
C TRP A 91 -22.61 -13.84 -9.08
N ARG A 92 -22.28 -14.82 -8.23
CA ARG A 92 -21.03 -15.59 -8.38
C ARG A 92 -20.95 -16.27 -9.74
N LYS A 93 -22.06 -16.84 -10.22
CA LYS A 93 -22.12 -17.48 -11.54
C LYS A 93 -21.89 -16.47 -12.67
N THR A 94 -22.56 -15.30 -12.64
CA THR A 94 -22.38 -14.29 -13.70
C THR A 94 -20.96 -13.73 -13.72
N MET A 95 -20.34 -13.54 -12.55
CA MET A 95 -18.95 -13.10 -12.49
C MET A 95 -18.00 -14.17 -13.06
N ALA A 96 -18.22 -15.44 -12.71
CA ALA A 96 -17.43 -16.56 -13.21
C ALA A 96 -17.56 -16.78 -14.72
N ASP A 97 -18.77 -16.68 -15.26
CA ASP A 97 -19.05 -17.00 -16.67
C ASP A 97 -18.62 -15.87 -17.62
N TYR A 98 -18.76 -14.59 -17.21
CA TYR A 98 -18.61 -13.45 -18.13
C TYR A 98 -17.49 -12.47 -17.77
N VAL A 99 -17.17 -12.30 -16.48
CA VAL A 99 -16.30 -11.22 -16.02
C VAL A 99 -14.88 -11.72 -15.78
N TYR A 100 -14.73 -12.76 -14.95
CA TYR A 100 -13.42 -13.29 -14.56
C TYR A 100 -12.57 -13.77 -15.75
N PRO A 101 -13.14 -14.40 -16.81
CA PRO A 101 -12.34 -14.79 -17.97
C PRO A 101 -11.72 -13.63 -18.75
N LYS A 102 -12.24 -12.41 -18.59
CA LYS A 102 -11.78 -11.23 -19.33
C LYS A 102 -10.89 -10.31 -18.49
N ILE A 103 -11.32 -10.01 -17.27
CA ILE A 103 -10.65 -9.00 -16.41
C ILE A 103 -10.34 -9.53 -15.02
N GLY A 104 -10.61 -10.80 -14.73
CA GLY A 104 -10.51 -11.35 -13.37
C GLY A 104 -9.12 -11.23 -12.79
N ASP A 105 -8.09 -11.53 -13.59
CA ASP A 105 -6.68 -11.50 -13.17
C ASP A 105 -6.03 -10.12 -13.40
N GLN A 106 -6.78 -9.14 -13.90
CA GLN A 106 -6.29 -7.78 -14.10
C GLN A 106 -6.28 -7.02 -12.77
N SER A 107 -5.28 -6.16 -12.58
CA SER A 107 -5.24 -5.26 -11.43
C SER A 107 -6.52 -4.43 -11.38
N VAL A 108 -7.15 -4.34 -10.21
CA VAL A 108 -8.35 -3.53 -10.03
C VAL A 108 -8.11 -2.05 -10.37
N ALA A 109 -6.88 -1.56 -10.21
CA ALA A 109 -6.50 -0.19 -10.54
C ALA A 109 -6.48 0.09 -12.05
N ASP A 110 -6.29 -0.94 -12.87
CA ASP A 110 -6.22 -0.83 -14.32
C ASP A 110 -7.58 -1.10 -15.00
N VAL A 111 -8.62 -1.46 -14.23
CA VAL A 111 -9.96 -1.67 -14.78
C VAL A 111 -10.58 -0.34 -15.14
N ASP A 112 -11.04 -0.25 -16.39
CA ASP A 112 -11.62 0.96 -16.97
C ASP A 112 -12.84 0.61 -17.85
N THR A 113 -13.60 1.63 -18.22
CA THR A 113 -14.83 1.58 -19.01
C THR A 113 -14.73 0.69 -20.26
N PRO A 114 -13.64 0.71 -21.07
CA PRO A 114 -13.53 -0.16 -22.24
C PRO A 114 -13.55 -1.66 -21.88
N HIS A 115 -12.95 -2.03 -20.75
CA HIS A 115 -12.94 -3.40 -20.28
C HIS A 115 -14.37 -3.86 -19.94
N VAL A 116 -15.15 -3.01 -19.26
CA VAL A 116 -16.55 -3.27 -18.93
C VAL A 116 -17.42 -3.39 -20.19
N LEU A 117 -17.24 -2.47 -21.15
CA LEU A 117 -17.95 -2.52 -22.44
C LEU A 117 -17.67 -3.84 -23.17
N SER A 118 -16.41 -4.28 -23.21
CA SER A 118 -16.04 -5.54 -23.88
C SER A 118 -16.74 -6.78 -23.30
N ILE A 119 -17.08 -6.76 -22.00
CA ILE A 119 -17.85 -7.82 -21.34
C ILE A 119 -19.31 -7.72 -21.79
N LEU A 120 -19.90 -6.54 -21.69
CA LEU A 120 -21.31 -6.31 -22.01
C LEU A 120 -21.61 -6.64 -23.48
N GLU A 121 -20.77 -6.19 -24.41
CA GLU A 121 -20.94 -6.46 -25.85
C GLU A 121 -20.92 -7.95 -26.19
N SER A 122 -20.27 -8.80 -25.39
CA SER A 122 -20.28 -10.25 -25.63
C SER A 122 -21.52 -10.97 -25.12
N ILE A 123 -22.37 -10.28 -24.36
CA ILE A 123 -23.61 -10.84 -23.78
C ILE A 123 -24.82 -10.53 -24.68
N TRP A 124 -24.76 -9.44 -25.44
CA TRP A 124 -25.87 -8.92 -26.25
C TRP A 124 -25.73 -9.23 -27.73
#